data_AF-A0A8C5VC65-F1
#
_entry.id   AF-A0A8C5VC65-F1
#
_cell.length_a   1.000
_cell.length_b   1.000
_cell.length_c   1.000
_cell.angle_alpha   90.00
_cell.angle_beta   90.00
_cell.angle_gamma   90.00
#
_symmetry.space_group_name_H-M   'P 1'
#
loop_
_entity.id
_entity.type
_entity.pdbx_description
1 polymer ?
#
loop_
_entity_poly.entity_id
_entity_poly.type
_entity_poly.pdbx_seq_one_letter_code
_entity_poly.pdbx_strand_id
1 'polypeptide(L)'
;MADDAGAAESQQEELYPSSILERLLRSPLPPPQIRIRPWWFPVQELRNPLVFYLEAWLADAIFGPDRARIPEMEWMSQALLTVNIVDSGNLVEITVFGRPSVQCRMKSLLLGLACFHRENRARAEKMKHLEEILKARASGSHTPQRPNA
;
A
#
# COMPACT_ATOMS: atom_id res chain seq x y z
N MET A 1 15.23 15.34 -52.99
CA MET A 1 16.29 14.81 -52.11
C MET A 1 16.27 15.63 -50.84
N ALA A 2 16.46 14.97 -49.70
CA ALA A 2 16.38 15.43 -48.30
C ALA A 2 15.00 15.26 -47.64
N ASP A 3 14.73 14.01 -47.24
CA ASP A 3 13.94 13.69 -46.05
C ASP A 3 14.75 14.11 -44.81
N ASP A 4 14.11 14.84 -43.89
CA ASP A 4 14.55 14.94 -42.50
C ASP A 4 13.48 14.24 -41.66
N ALA A 5 13.68 12.94 -41.47
CA ALA A 5 12.81 12.09 -40.65
C ALA A 5 13.38 12.05 -39.23
N GLY A 6 12.56 12.54 -38.30
CA GLY A 6 12.95 12.86 -36.94
C GLY A 6 13.54 11.70 -36.14
N ALA A 7 14.62 12.02 -35.44
CA ALA A 7 15.09 11.27 -34.30
C ALA A 7 14.09 11.46 -33.15
N ALA A 8 13.19 10.48 -32.96
CA ALA A 8 12.41 10.35 -31.75
C ALA A 8 13.31 9.77 -30.64
N GLU A 9 14.03 10.63 -29.94
CA GLU A 9 14.65 10.26 -28.67
C GLU A 9 13.53 10.07 -27.64
N SER A 10 13.26 8.80 -27.35
CA SER A 10 12.45 8.37 -26.22
C SER A 10 13.07 8.91 -24.93
N GLN A 11 12.48 9.97 -24.39
CA GLN A 11 12.76 10.47 -23.06
C GLN A 11 12.38 9.40 -22.04
N GLN A 12 13.35 8.55 -21.75
CA GLN A 12 13.35 7.68 -20.60
C GLN A 12 13.47 8.62 -19.40
N GLU A 13 12.34 8.93 -18.75
CA GLU A 13 12.30 9.67 -17.49
C GLU A 13 13.12 8.88 -16.45
N GLU A 14 14.42 9.14 -16.40
CA GLU A 14 15.23 8.87 -15.23
C GLU A 14 14.66 9.73 -14.09
N LEU A 15 13.83 9.09 -13.27
CA LEU A 15 13.24 9.68 -12.08
C LEU A 15 14.35 9.95 -11.04
N TYR A 16 15.03 11.08 -11.19
CA TYR A 16 15.94 11.59 -10.17
C TYR A 16 15.15 11.93 -8.90
N PRO A 17 15.71 11.71 -7.69
CA PRO A 17 15.04 12.03 -6.42
C PRO A 17 14.54 13.48 -6.33
N SER A 18 15.24 14.41 -6.98
CA SER A 18 14.90 15.83 -7.06
C SER A 18 13.62 16.09 -7.87
N SER A 19 13.37 15.31 -8.93
CA SER A 19 12.16 15.44 -9.77
C SER A 19 10.90 15.03 -9.03
N ILE A 20 11.01 14.02 -8.15
CA ILE A 20 9.93 13.54 -7.29
C ILE A 20 9.60 14.61 -6.23
N LEU A 21 10.64 15.22 -5.64
CA LEU A 21 10.47 16.29 -4.66
C LEU A 21 9.80 17.53 -5.26
N GLU A 22 10.21 17.93 -6.47
CA GLU A 22 9.55 19.03 -7.20
C GLU A 22 8.08 18.74 -7.53
N ARG A 23 7.76 17.50 -7.90
CA ARG A 23 6.39 17.09 -8.20
C ARG A 23 5.51 17.09 -6.96
N LEU A 24 6.04 16.66 -5.81
CA LEU A 24 5.38 16.71 -4.51
C LEU A 24 5.15 18.15 -4.01
N LEU A 25 6.06 19.08 -4.34
CA LEU A 25 5.90 20.50 -3.97
C LEU A 25 4.85 21.23 -4.82
N ARG A 26 4.55 20.73 -6.03
CA ARG A 26 3.51 21.31 -6.92
C ARG A 26 2.12 20.75 -6.70
N SER A 27 1.96 19.65 -5.95
CA SER A 27 0.62 19.11 -5.69
C SER A 27 -0.11 19.92 -4.60
N PRO A 28 -1.43 20.08 -4.69
CA PRO A 28 -2.21 20.73 -3.64
C PRO A 28 -2.00 19.98 -2.33
N LEU A 29 -1.49 20.66 -1.30
CA LEU A 29 -1.36 20.09 0.03
C LEU A 29 -2.75 19.56 0.47
N PRO A 30 -2.86 18.29 0.88
CA PRO A 30 -4.11 17.76 1.38
C PRO A 30 -4.58 18.63 2.57
N PRO A 31 -5.89 18.80 2.76
CA PRO A 31 -6.42 19.58 3.87
C PRO A 31 -5.80 19.13 5.20
N PRO A 32 -5.46 20.06 6.11
CA PRO A 32 -4.88 19.69 7.39
C PRO A 32 -5.87 18.80 8.15
N GLN A 33 -5.51 17.53 8.33
CA GLN A 33 -6.26 16.61 9.16
C GLN A 33 -5.97 16.96 10.63
N ILE A 34 -6.78 17.87 11.19
CA ILE A 34 -6.66 18.29 12.59
C ILE A 34 -7.01 17.10 13.47
N ARG A 35 -5.98 16.46 14.03
CA ARG A 35 -6.14 15.37 14.98
C ARG A 35 -5.81 15.84 16.40
N ILE A 36 -6.72 15.56 17.34
CA ILE A 36 -6.52 15.86 18.75
C ILE A 36 -5.52 14.87 19.33
N ARG A 37 -4.42 15.36 19.90
CA ARG A 37 -3.41 14.54 20.58
C ARG A 37 -4.06 13.81 21.78
N PRO A 38 -3.93 12.48 21.89
CA PRO A 38 -4.38 11.76 23.08
C PRO A 38 -3.70 12.26 24.36
N TRP A 39 -4.43 12.25 25.48
CA TRP A 39 -3.93 12.74 26.78
C TRP A 39 -2.69 11.99 27.28
N TRP A 40 -2.57 10.71 26.90
CA TRP A 40 -1.47 9.83 27.30
C TRP A 40 -0.19 10.05 26.47
N PHE A 41 -0.27 10.68 25.31
CA PHE A 41 0.88 10.78 24.38
C PHE A 41 1.77 11.99 24.73
N PRO A 42 3.07 11.80 25.02
CA PRO A 42 3.97 12.90 25.36
C PRO A 42 4.18 13.88 24.20
N VAL A 43 4.15 15.18 24.47
CA VAL A 43 4.32 16.21 23.43
C VAL A 43 5.72 16.19 22.81
N GLN A 44 6.73 15.76 23.58
CA GLN A 44 8.12 15.70 23.15
C GLN A 44 8.33 14.64 22.07
N GLU A 45 7.55 13.56 22.11
CA GLU A 45 7.61 12.45 21.15
C GLU A 45 6.94 12.79 19.81
N LEU A 46 6.32 13.97 19.69
CA LEU A 46 5.87 14.51 18.41
C LEU A 46 7.03 15.03 17.55
N ARG A 47 8.22 15.21 18.13
CA ARG A 47 9.40 15.68 17.41
C ARG A 47 10.00 14.55 16.59
N ASN A 48 10.42 14.84 15.36
CA ASN A 48 11.11 13.91 14.47
C ASN A 48 10.34 12.60 14.25
N PRO A 49 9.16 12.66 13.62
CA PRO A 49 8.43 11.45 13.29
C PRO A 49 9.17 10.60 12.25
N LEU A 50 8.91 9.29 12.29
CA LEU A 50 9.33 8.37 11.25
C LEU A 50 8.25 8.30 10.18
N VAL A 51 8.62 8.67 8.95
CA VAL A 51 7.72 8.66 7.78
C VAL A 51 8.14 7.54 6.82
N PHE A 52 7.17 6.79 6.31
CA PHE A 52 7.36 5.81 5.24
C PHE A 52 6.06 5.58 4.48
N TYR A 53 6.12 4.87 3.35
CA TYR A 53 4.98 4.71 2.46
C TYR A 53 4.51 3.25 2.36
N LEU A 54 3.20 3.07 2.18
CA LEU A 54 2.54 1.78 1.94
C LEU A 54 1.47 1.92 0.86
N GLU A 55 1.18 0.84 0.14
CA GLU A 55 0.03 0.83 -0.77
C GLU A 55 -1.27 1.02 0.03
N ALA A 56 -2.22 1.78 -0.51
CA ALA A 56 -3.46 2.12 0.18
C ALA A 56 -4.27 0.88 0.57
N TRP A 57 -4.37 -0.11 -0.32
CA TRP A 57 -5.08 -1.36 -0.01
C TRP A 57 -4.42 -2.16 1.13
N LEU A 58 -3.10 -2.04 1.32
CA LEU A 58 -2.40 -2.66 2.45
C LEU A 58 -2.70 -1.92 3.74
N ALA A 59 -2.75 -0.59 3.70
CA ALA A 59 -3.13 0.20 4.86
C ALA A 59 -4.56 -0.12 5.30
N ASP A 60 -5.51 -0.25 4.36
CA ASP A 60 -6.89 -0.64 4.67
C ASP A 60 -6.96 -2.07 5.24
N ALA A 61 -6.15 -3.00 4.72
CA ALA A 61 -6.09 -4.37 5.24
C ALA A 61 -5.53 -4.42 6.68
N ILE A 62 -4.52 -3.61 6.98
CA ILE A 62 -3.86 -3.54 8.29
C ILE A 62 -4.75 -2.82 9.30
N PHE A 63 -5.13 -1.57 9.00
CA PHE A 63 -5.82 -0.67 9.92
C PHE A 63 -7.34 -0.87 9.92
N GLY A 64 -7.87 -1.66 9.00
CA GLY A 64 -9.30 -1.88 8.83
C GLY A 64 -9.99 -0.72 8.10
N PRO A 65 -11.30 -0.88 7.79
CA PRO A 65 -12.11 0.17 7.21
C PRO A 65 -12.09 1.41 8.11
N ASP A 66 -12.03 2.59 7.50
CA ASP A 66 -11.94 3.90 8.17
C ASP A 66 -10.79 3.99 9.20
N ARG A 67 -9.79 3.13 9.07
CA ARG A 67 -8.67 2.97 10.02
C ARG A 67 -9.10 2.70 11.46
N ALA A 68 -10.19 1.95 11.66
CA ALA A 68 -10.76 1.66 12.97
C ALA A 68 -9.79 1.01 13.98
N ARG A 69 -8.73 0.31 13.52
CA ARG A 69 -7.73 -0.34 14.40
C ARG A 69 -6.61 0.59 14.86
N ILE A 70 -6.48 1.79 14.30
CA ILE A 70 -5.41 2.72 14.68
C ILE A 70 -5.42 3.02 16.20
N PRO A 71 -6.56 3.41 16.83
CA PRO A 71 -6.56 3.74 18.25
C PRO A 71 -6.06 2.59 19.15
N GLU A 72 -6.44 1.36 18.84
CA GLU A 72 -5.99 0.17 19.57
C GLU A 72 -4.48 -0.05 19.39
N MET A 73 -4.00 -0.01 18.15
CA MET A 73 -2.57 -0.17 17.86
C MET A 73 -1.73 0.88 18.56
N GLU A 74 -2.15 2.15 18.49
CA GLU A 74 -1.46 3.27 19.11
C GLU A 74 -1.35 3.09 20.63
N TRP A 75 -2.46 2.70 21.27
CA TRP A 75 -2.51 2.42 22.71
C TRP A 75 -1.58 1.27 23.09
N MET A 76 -1.61 0.16 22.35
CA MET A 76 -0.79 -1.01 22.65
C MET A 76 0.70 -0.75 22.44
N SER A 77 1.06 0.00 21.40
CA SER A 77 2.47 0.28 21.08
C SER A 77 3.04 1.50 21.80
N GLN A 78 2.18 2.32 22.41
CA GLN A 78 2.52 3.63 22.94
C GLN A 78 3.19 4.51 21.86
N ALA A 79 2.59 4.53 20.67
CA ALA A 79 3.06 5.30 19.51
C ALA A 79 1.85 5.99 18.88
N LEU A 80 2.03 7.19 18.33
CA LEU A 80 0.98 7.86 17.58
C LEU A 80 1.16 7.59 16.10
N LEU A 81 0.08 7.30 15.40
CA LEU A 81 0.05 7.00 13.97
C LEU A 81 -0.76 8.06 13.24
N THR A 82 -0.30 8.42 12.07
CA THR A 82 -1.08 9.20 11.10
C THR A 82 -0.92 8.54 9.74
N VAL A 83 -2.02 8.46 9.00
CA VAL A 83 -2.05 7.84 7.68
C VAL A 83 -2.62 8.88 6.73
N ASN A 84 -1.83 9.36 5.78
CA ASN A 84 -2.24 10.37 4.81
C ASN A 84 -2.28 9.75 3.42
N ILE A 85 -3.29 10.09 2.63
CA ILE A 85 -3.36 9.65 1.23
C ILE A 85 -2.48 10.59 0.40
N VAL A 86 -1.62 10.04 -0.46
CA VAL A 86 -0.68 10.81 -1.30
C VAL A 86 -1.17 10.82 -2.75
N ASP A 87 -1.14 11.99 -3.39
CA ASP A 87 -1.31 12.38 -4.82
C ASP A 87 -2.24 11.56 -5.74
N SER A 88 -2.14 10.23 -5.74
CA SER A 88 -2.84 9.29 -6.64
C SER A 88 -3.76 8.30 -5.94
N GLY A 89 -3.88 8.34 -4.61
CA GLY A 89 -4.75 7.44 -3.85
C GLY A 89 -4.22 6.01 -3.69
N ASN A 90 -3.25 5.60 -4.52
CA ASN A 90 -2.67 4.25 -4.50
C ASN A 90 -1.64 4.04 -3.39
N LEU A 91 -1.05 5.13 -2.90
CA LEU A 91 -0.05 5.12 -1.83
C LEU A 91 -0.54 5.97 -0.67
N VAL A 92 -0.27 5.50 0.53
CA VAL A 92 -0.45 6.24 1.76
C VAL A 92 0.89 6.47 2.43
N GLU A 93 1.03 7.66 2.99
CA GLU A 93 2.10 8.03 3.89
C GLU A 93 1.71 7.61 5.31
N ILE A 94 2.56 6.81 5.93
CA ILE A 94 2.47 6.44 7.34
C ILE A 94 3.48 7.30 8.10
N THR A 95 2.97 8.05 9.07
CA THR A 95 3.78 8.83 10.00
C THR A 95 3.66 8.22 11.40
N VAL A 96 4.79 7.89 12.00
CA VAL A 96 4.88 7.30 13.34
C VAL A 96 5.59 8.29 14.28
N PHE A 97 4.88 8.73 15.32
CA PHE A 97 5.44 9.52 16.40
C PHE A 97 5.70 8.62 17.61
N GLY A 98 6.74 8.92 18.36
CA GLY A 98 7.19 8.11 19.48
C GLY A 98 8.68 8.20 19.71
N ARG A 99 9.18 7.52 20.73
CA ARG A 99 10.62 7.28 20.90
C ARG A 99 11.21 6.55 19.68
N PRO A 100 12.46 6.83 19.26
CA PRO A 100 13.06 6.21 18.07
C PRO A 100 13.02 4.68 18.05
N SER A 101 13.20 4.02 19.20
CA SER A 101 13.09 2.55 19.31
C SER A 101 11.67 2.04 19.07
N VAL A 102 10.66 2.78 19.53
CA VAL A 102 9.24 2.49 19.32
C VAL A 102 8.87 2.71 17.86
N GLN A 103 9.34 3.80 17.25
CA GLN A 103 9.15 4.08 15.83
C GLN A 103 9.70 2.95 14.95
N CYS A 104 10.94 2.53 15.18
CA CYS A 104 11.55 1.42 14.44
C CYS A 104 10.79 0.11 14.62
N ARG A 105 10.36 -0.22 15.84
CA ARG A 105 9.55 -1.41 16.11
C ARG A 105 8.22 -1.36 15.37
N MET A 106 7.55 -0.22 15.40
CA MET A 106 6.27 -0.02 14.72
C MET A 106 6.41 -0.13 13.20
N LYS A 107 7.44 0.47 12.61
CA LYS A 107 7.73 0.33 11.18
C LYS A 107 7.93 -1.14 10.80
N SER A 108 8.73 -1.88 11.56
CA SER A 108 8.95 -3.32 11.30
C SER A 108 7.66 -4.13 11.41
N LEU A 109 6.81 -3.85 12.41
CA LEU A 109 5.51 -4.49 12.58
C LEU A 109 4.61 -4.24 11.37
N LEU A 110 4.47 -2.98 10.95
CA LEU A 110 3.61 -2.60 9.83
C LEU A 110 4.10 -3.17 8.50
N LEU A 111 5.42 -3.17 8.26
CA LEU A 111 6.00 -3.82 7.07
C LEU A 111 5.84 -5.34 7.10
N GLY A 112 5.93 -5.96 8.28
CA GLY A 112 5.68 -7.40 8.45
C GLY A 112 4.23 -7.77 8.13
N LEU A 113 3.26 -7.01 8.65
CA LEU A 113 1.84 -7.20 8.33
C LEU A 113 1.57 -6.97 6.84
N ALA A 114 2.19 -5.95 6.24
CA ALA A 114 2.08 -5.70 4.81
C ALA A 114 2.59 -6.89 3.99
N CYS A 115 3.74 -7.46 4.36
CA CYS A 115 4.30 -8.65 3.73
C CYS A 115 3.33 -9.84 3.84
N PHE A 116 2.80 -10.08 5.04
CA PHE A 116 1.82 -11.14 5.29
C PHE A 116 0.57 -10.99 4.42
N HIS A 117 0.02 -9.77 4.30
CA HIS A 117 -1.15 -9.52 3.45
C HIS A 117 -0.86 -9.74 1.95
N ARG A 118 0.32 -9.34 1.46
CA ARG A 118 0.75 -9.62 0.08
C ARG A 118 0.84 -11.11 -0.18
N GLU A 119 1.46 -11.87 0.73
CA GLU A 119 1.59 -13.32 0.57
C GLU A 119 0.22 -14.00 0.57
N ASN A 120 -0.67 -13.61 1.48
CA ASN A 120 -2.00 -14.18 1.57
C ASN A 120 -2.84 -13.90 0.32
N ARG A 121 -2.74 -12.69 -0.25
CA ARG A 121 -3.39 -12.33 -1.52
C ARG A 121 -2.86 -13.18 -2.68
N ALA A 122 -1.54 -13.31 -2.82
CA ALA A 122 -0.93 -14.13 -3.87
C ALA A 122 -1.35 -15.61 -3.75
N ARG A 123 -1.48 -16.12 -2.52
CA ARG A 123 -1.95 -17.49 -2.25
C ARG A 123 -3.42 -17.66 -2.66
N ALA A 124 -4.27 -16.69 -2.32
CA ALA A 124 -5.69 -16.71 -2.69
C ALA A 124 -5.89 -16.68 -4.22
N GLU A 125 -5.11 -15.85 -4.94
CA GLU A 125 -5.14 -15.78 -6.40
C GLU A 125 -4.73 -17.10 -7.05
N LYS A 126 -3.66 -17.74 -6.55
CA LYS A 126 -3.23 -19.08 -7.00
C LYS A 126 -4.33 -20.14 -6.77
N MET A 127 -4.97 -20.11 -5.61
CA MET A 127 -6.04 -21.05 -5.28
C MET A 127 -7.25 -20.87 -6.21
N LYS A 128 -7.64 -19.61 -6.47
CA LYS A 128 -8.72 -19.28 -7.41
C LYS A 128 -8.43 -19.80 -8.81
N HIS A 129 -7.21 -19.60 -9.30
CA HIS A 129 -6.79 -20.10 -10.62
C HIS A 129 -6.84 -21.63 -10.70
N LEU A 130 -6.39 -22.33 -9.65
CA LEU A 130 -6.48 -23.78 -9.57
C LEU A 130 -7.93 -24.26 -9.63
N GLU A 131 -8.84 -23.60 -8.89
CA GLU A 131 -10.26 -23.92 -8.89
C GLU A 131 -10.88 -23.76 -10.29
N GLU A 132 -10.52 -22.70 -11.02
CA GLU A 132 -10.96 -22.48 -12.41
C GLU A 132 -10.49 -23.59 -13.34
N ILE A 133 -9.22 -24.02 -13.25
CA ILE A 133 -8.68 -25.14 -14.03
C ILE A 133 -9.45 -26.44 -13.73
N LEU A 134 -9.70 -26.73 -12.45
CA LEU A 134 -10.40 -27.94 -12.04
C LEU A 134 -11.85 -27.95 -12.53
N LYS A 135 -12.55 -26.82 -12.46
CA LYS A 135 -13.90 -26.66 -13.01
C LYS A 135 -13.93 -26.87 -14.53
N ALA A 136 -12.99 -26.26 -15.26
CA ALA A 136 -12.90 -26.43 -16.71
C ALA A 136 -12.69 -27.90 -17.12
N ARG A 137 -11.84 -28.63 -16.38
CA ARG A 137 -11.60 -30.06 -16.60
C ARG A 137 -12.83 -30.92 -16.29
N ALA A 138 -13.59 -30.58 -15.26
CA ALA A 138 -14.81 -31.29 -14.89
C ALA A 138 -15.96 -31.03 -15.88
N SER A 139 -16.06 -29.83 -16.46
CA SER A 139 -17.06 -29.50 -17.48
C SER A 139 -16.74 -30.09 -18.86
N GLY A 140 -15.47 -30.36 -19.16
CA GLY A 140 -15.02 -30.95 -20.43
C GLY A 140 -15.20 -32.47 -20.56
N SER A 141 -15.68 -33.17 -19.52
CA SER A 141 -15.73 -34.65 -19.50
C SER A 141 -17.11 -35.27 -19.78
N HIS A 142 -18.13 -34.50 -20.19
CA HIS A 142 -19.48 -35.05 -20.46
C HIS A 142 -19.92 -34.98 -21.92
N THR A 143 -19.41 -35.90 -22.76
CA THR A 143 -20.23 -36.70 -23.71
C THR A 143 -19.36 -37.72 -24.46
N PRO A 144 -19.49 -39.02 -24.16
CA PRO A 144 -19.37 -40.04 -25.19
C PRO A 144 -20.78 -40.44 -25.62
N GLN A 145 -21.09 -40.19 -26.89
CA GLN A 145 -22.26 -40.72 -27.57
C GLN A 145 -22.30 -42.25 -27.39
N ARG A 146 -23.44 -42.76 -26.92
CA ARG A 146 -23.77 -44.19 -27.06
C ARG A 146 -23.98 -44.48 -28.55
N PRO A 147 -23.26 -45.43 -29.16
CA PRO A 147 -23.63 -45.90 -30.49
C PRO A 147 -24.91 -46.73 -30.35
N ASN A 148 -25.96 -46.33 -31.06
CA ASN A 148 -27.09 -47.19 -31.36
C ASN A 148 -26.68 -48.13 -32.50
N ALA A 149 -26.50 -49.42 -32.21
CA ALA A 149 -26.76 -50.56 -33.12
C ALA A 149 -26.44 -51.86 -32.37
#